data_AF-A0A169QM00-F1
#
_entry.id   AF-A0A169QM00-F1
#
_cell.length_a   1.000
_cell.length_b   1.000
_cell.length_c   1.000
_cell.angle_alpha   90.00
_cell.angle_beta   90.00
_cell.angle_gamma   90.00
#
_symmetry.space_group_name_H-M   'P 1'
#
loop_
_entity.id
_entity.type
_entity.pdbx_description
1 polymer ?
#
loop_
_entity_poly.entity_id
_entity_poly.type
_entity_poly.pdbx_seq_one_letter_code
_entity_poly.pdbx_strand_id
1 'polypeptide(L)'
;MFGRTSQIAGSGAVRSLVADAFATALILLAILLLVFGGAAAARPKLTYAGGKVVALSNLSSDEGCLPAKLTGRIAKREFGRDGLYLQSVVIEEPSGQRSFINVEDGYRTLDAATNGAVKQSLETILTVGRKVSLRVLACGAAARTLTLDAVRPL
;
A
#
# COMPACT_ATOMS: atom_id res chain seq x y z
N MET A 1 -59.75 41.87 29.73
CA MET A 1 -58.53 41.98 28.90
C MET A 1 -57.32 41.85 29.82
N PHE A 2 -56.62 40.72 29.81
CA PHE A 2 -55.18 40.61 30.10
C PHE A 2 -54.73 39.24 29.59
N GLY A 3 -54.15 39.25 28.39
CA GLY A 3 -53.33 38.16 27.89
C GLY A 3 -51.94 38.74 27.62
N ARG A 4 -50.91 38.13 28.20
CA ARG A 4 -49.51 38.19 27.72
C ARG A 4 -48.67 37.25 28.57
N THR A 5 -48.32 36.09 28.01
CA THR A 5 -46.99 35.75 27.44
C THR A 5 -45.93 35.42 28.48
N SER A 6 -45.79 34.13 28.77
CA SER A 6 -44.62 33.54 29.45
C SER A 6 -44.14 32.32 28.68
N GLN A 7 -43.58 32.50 27.48
CA GLN A 7 -42.92 31.40 26.73
C GLN A 7 -41.81 31.90 25.78
N ILE A 8 -40.79 32.65 26.22
CA ILE A 8 -39.62 32.93 25.35
C ILE A 8 -38.28 33.03 26.12
N ALA A 9 -38.08 32.27 27.20
CA ALA A 9 -36.78 32.24 27.89
C ALA A 9 -36.06 30.88 27.81
N GLY A 10 -36.79 29.77 27.69
CA GLY A 10 -36.21 28.42 27.70
C GLY A 10 -35.66 27.92 26.36
N SER A 11 -36.05 28.51 25.23
CA SER A 11 -35.75 27.98 23.90
C SER A 11 -34.37 28.42 23.35
N GLY A 12 -33.82 29.54 23.80
CA GLY A 12 -32.52 30.06 23.33
C GLY A 12 -31.31 29.34 23.96
N ALA A 13 -31.34 29.13 25.28
CA ALA A 13 -30.25 28.49 26.01
C ALA A 13 -30.06 27.02 25.62
N VAL A 14 -31.17 26.28 25.43
CA VAL A 14 -31.13 24.88 25.00
C VAL A 14 -30.60 24.77 23.56
N ARG A 15 -30.94 25.71 22.68
CA ARG A 15 -30.41 25.74 21.30
C ARG A 15 -28.90 26.05 21.26
N SER A 16 -28.41 26.94 22.13
CA SER A 16 -26.98 27.24 22.24
C SER A 16 -26.19 26.05 22.78
N LEU A 17 -26.65 25.42 23.85
CA LEU A 17 -26.02 24.23 24.44
C LEU A 17 -25.97 23.05 23.47
N VAL A 18 -27.04 22.85 22.69
CA VAL A 18 -27.10 21.80 21.68
C VAL A 18 -26.15 22.12 20.52
N ALA A 19 -26.09 23.38 20.05
CA ALA A 19 -25.17 23.81 19.01
C ALA A 19 -23.69 23.67 19.43
N ASP A 20 -23.34 24.02 20.66
CA ASP A 20 -21.98 23.90 21.21
C ASP A 20 -21.56 22.43 21.38
N ALA A 21 -22.48 21.56 21.80
CA ALA A 21 -22.23 20.12 21.88
C ALA A 21 -22.01 19.50 20.48
N PHE A 22 -22.77 19.92 19.48
CA PHE A 22 -22.57 19.50 18.09
C PHE A 22 -21.26 20.01 17.50
N ALA A 23 -20.91 21.27 17.74
CA ALA A 23 -19.64 21.84 17.29
C ALA A 23 -18.45 21.10 17.92
N THR A 24 -18.52 20.81 19.22
CA THR A 24 -17.48 20.06 19.93
C THR A 24 -17.37 18.62 19.41
N ALA A 25 -18.49 17.94 19.17
CA ALA A 25 -18.51 16.60 18.59
C ALA A 25 -17.92 16.56 17.17
N LEU A 26 -18.20 17.58 16.34
CA LEU A 26 -17.63 17.72 15.00
C LEU A 26 -16.12 17.98 15.02
N ILE A 27 -15.64 18.82 15.94
CA ILE A 27 -14.21 19.06 16.13
C ILE A 27 -13.50 17.78 16.57
N LEU A 28 -14.07 17.04 17.53
CA LEU A 28 -13.52 15.77 17.98
C LEU A 28 -13.52 14.73 16.86
N LEU A 29 -14.57 14.66 16.05
CA LEU A 29 -14.63 13.78 14.88
C LEU A 29 -13.59 14.16 13.82
N ALA A 30 -13.38 15.45 13.56
CA ALA A 30 -12.36 15.93 12.63
C ALA A 30 -10.94 15.60 13.11
N ILE A 31 -10.67 15.75 14.41
CA ILE A 31 -9.38 15.35 15.02
C ILE A 31 -9.21 13.83 14.92
N LEU A 32 -10.26 13.05 15.18
CA LEU A 32 -10.23 11.59 15.06
C LEU A 32 -9.92 11.17 13.61
N LEU A 33 -10.57 11.78 12.63
CA LEU A 33 -10.32 11.54 11.20
C LEU A 33 -8.90 11.91 10.78
N LEU A 34 -8.28 12.94 11.38
CA LEU A 34 -6.87 13.29 11.12
C LEU A 34 -5.90 12.27 11.74
N VAL A 35 -6.20 11.73 12.91
CA VAL A 35 -5.35 10.74 13.59
C VAL A 35 -5.40 9.37 12.90
N PHE A 36 -6.56 8.97 12.36
CA PHE A 36 -6.73 7.67 11.69
C PHE A 36 -6.66 7.72 10.15
N GLY A 37 -6.71 8.91 9.54
CA GLY A 37 -6.76 9.08 8.08
C GLY A 37 -5.39 9.06 7.38
N GLY A 38 -4.29 8.98 8.13
CA GLY A 38 -2.97 8.83 7.55
C GLY A 38 -2.70 7.37 7.17
N ALA A 39 -3.09 6.96 5.96
CA ALA A 39 -2.49 5.79 5.33
C ALA A 39 -0.99 6.11 5.15
N ALA A 40 -0.15 5.63 6.08
CA ALA A 40 1.29 5.75 5.93
C ALA A 40 1.68 4.97 4.67
N ALA A 41 2.05 5.67 3.61
CA ALA A 41 2.56 5.07 2.39
C ALA A 41 3.66 4.06 2.78
N ALA A 42 3.38 2.77 2.55
CA ALA A 42 4.20 1.70 3.06
C ALA A 42 5.58 1.79 2.41
N ARG A 43 6.61 2.14 3.18
CA ARG A 43 7.98 2.20 2.67
C ARG A 43 8.52 0.79 2.44
N PRO A 44 9.31 0.56 1.37
CA PRO A 44 9.98 -0.71 1.14
C PRO A 44 10.77 -1.17 2.36
N LYS A 45 10.57 -2.42 2.74
CA LYS A 45 11.25 -3.05 3.87
C LYS A 45 12.21 -4.13 3.36
N LEU A 46 13.47 -4.01 3.75
CA LEU A 46 14.51 -4.98 3.46
C LEU A 46 14.71 -5.90 4.67
N THR A 47 14.69 -7.21 4.45
CA THR A 47 14.96 -8.21 5.48
C THR A 47 16.34 -8.81 5.25
N TYR A 48 17.15 -8.86 6.31
CA TYR A 48 18.54 -9.28 6.24
C TYR A 48 18.77 -10.62 6.94
N ALA A 49 19.64 -11.46 6.38
CA ALA A 49 20.21 -12.62 7.03
C ALA A 49 21.68 -12.78 6.62
N GLY A 50 22.58 -12.96 7.58
CA GLY A 50 24.03 -13.06 7.31
C GLY A 50 24.60 -11.85 6.56
N GLY A 51 24.10 -10.64 6.84
CA GLY A 51 24.53 -9.40 6.18
C GLY A 51 24.03 -9.22 4.74
N LYS A 52 23.18 -10.12 4.24
CA LYS A 52 22.61 -10.05 2.88
C LYS A 52 21.11 -9.83 2.94
N VAL A 53 20.57 -9.09 1.97
CA VAL A 53 19.12 -8.95 1.79
C VAL A 53 18.55 -10.26 1.28
N VAL A 54 17.61 -10.84 2.04
CA VAL A 54 16.95 -12.12 1.73
C VAL A 54 15.47 -11.97 1.44
N ALA A 55 14.86 -10.82 1.73
CA ALA A 55 13.49 -10.53 1.33
C ALA A 55 13.24 -9.04 1.22
N LEU A 56 12.24 -8.71 0.40
CA LEU A 56 11.69 -7.37 0.25
C LEU A 56 10.17 -7.44 0.49
N SER A 57 9.59 -6.42 1.10
CA SER A 57 8.14 -6.24 1.23
C SER A 57 7.75 -4.77 1.18
N ASN A 58 6.46 -4.47 1.10
CA ASN A 58 5.93 -3.10 0.96
C ASN A 58 6.48 -2.43 -0.31
N LEU A 59 6.47 -3.16 -1.42
CA LEU A 59 6.99 -2.69 -2.71
C LEU A 59 5.93 -1.98 -3.55
N SER A 60 4.64 -2.21 -3.24
CA SER A 60 3.51 -1.63 -3.95
C SER A 60 2.82 -0.58 -3.08
N SER A 61 2.31 0.45 -3.73
CA SER A 61 1.48 1.52 -3.16
C SER A 61 0.00 1.34 -3.45
N ASP A 62 -0.38 0.26 -4.16
CA ASP A 62 -1.76 -0.05 -4.51
C ASP A 62 -2.60 -0.32 -3.24
N GLU A 63 -3.70 0.42 -3.10
CA GLU A 63 -4.66 0.25 -2.01
C GLU A 63 -5.96 -0.43 -2.49
N GLY A 64 -6.66 -1.11 -1.58
CA GLY A 64 -7.96 -1.74 -1.89
C GLY A 64 -7.88 -2.97 -2.82
N CYS A 65 -6.67 -3.46 -3.11
CA CYS A 65 -6.45 -4.64 -3.95
C CYS A 65 -6.45 -5.95 -3.16
N LEU A 66 -6.72 -7.07 -3.85
CA LEU A 66 -6.76 -8.39 -3.22
C LEU A 66 -5.35 -8.98 -3.13
N PRO A 67 -4.83 -9.30 -1.93
CA PRO A 67 -3.52 -9.92 -1.80
C PRO A 67 -3.57 -11.38 -2.25
N ALA A 68 -2.57 -11.80 -3.00
CA ALA A 68 -2.36 -13.19 -3.39
C ALA A 68 -0.90 -13.60 -3.19
N LYS A 69 -0.67 -14.91 -3.04
CA LYS A 69 0.66 -15.49 -2.92
C LYS A 69 0.93 -16.37 -4.13
N LEU A 70 2.06 -16.14 -4.79
CA LEU A 70 2.54 -16.95 -5.90
C LEU A 70 3.86 -17.60 -5.51
N THR A 71 4.09 -18.82 -5.99
CA THR A 71 5.34 -19.54 -5.74
C THR A 71 5.74 -20.24 -7.02
N GLY A 72 6.99 -20.08 -7.44
CA GLY A 72 7.39 -20.53 -8.76
C GLY A 72 8.81 -20.12 -9.12
N ARG A 73 9.14 -20.25 -10.40
CA ARG A 73 10.43 -19.89 -10.97
C ARG A 73 10.29 -18.62 -11.79
N ILE A 74 11.26 -17.71 -11.71
CA ILE A 74 11.28 -16.55 -12.62
C ILE A 74 11.62 -17.02 -14.04
N ALA A 75 10.68 -16.83 -14.96
CA ALA A 75 10.81 -17.22 -16.36
C ALA A 75 11.32 -16.07 -17.24
N LYS A 76 10.95 -14.83 -16.92
CA LYS A 76 11.36 -13.62 -17.67
C LYS A 76 11.46 -12.41 -16.74
N ARG A 77 12.30 -11.46 -17.11
CA ARG A 77 12.36 -10.11 -16.55
C ARG A 77 12.25 -9.08 -17.67
N GLU A 78 11.67 -7.95 -17.37
CA GLU A 78 11.63 -6.79 -18.24
C GLU A 78 12.13 -5.56 -17.49
N PHE A 79 13.04 -4.83 -18.13
CA PHE A 79 13.54 -3.56 -17.64
C PHE A 79 12.85 -2.44 -18.40
N GLY A 80 12.72 -1.28 -17.76
CA GLY A 80 12.22 -0.08 -18.42
C GLY A 80 13.10 0.36 -19.60
N ARG A 81 12.67 1.40 -20.32
CA ARG A 81 13.38 1.90 -21.51
C ARG A 81 14.81 2.38 -21.22
N ASP A 82 15.07 2.79 -19.98
CA ASP A 82 16.40 3.18 -19.51
C ASP A 82 17.34 1.97 -19.30
N GLY A 83 16.80 0.75 -19.26
CA GLY A 83 17.54 -0.46 -18.93
C GLY A 83 18.00 -0.52 -17.47
N LEU A 84 17.60 0.45 -16.63
CA LEU A 84 18.14 0.62 -15.29
C LEU A 84 17.28 -0.01 -14.21
N TYR A 85 15.97 -0.16 -14.44
CA TYR A 85 15.05 -0.61 -13.40
C TYR A 85 14.13 -1.69 -13.91
N LEU A 86 13.90 -2.71 -13.07
CA LEU A 86 12.88 -3.72 -13.34
C LEU A 86 11.50 -3.07 -13.40
N GLN A 87 10.79 -3.36 -14.48
CA GLN A 87 9.41 -2.93 -14.70
C GLN A 87 8.43 -4.09 -14.52
N SER A 88 8.84 -5.30 -14.88
CA SER A 88 8.00 -6.48 -14.72
C SER A 88 8.81 -7.78 -14.64
N VAL A 89 8.16 -8.82 -14.13
CA VAL A 89 8.66 -10.20 -14.17
C VAL A 89 7.56 -11.17 -14.57
N VAL A 90 7.95 -12.30 -15.16
CA VAL A 90 7.06 -13.44 -15.36
C VAL A 90 7.47 -14.54 -14.42
N ILE A 91 6.54 -15.00 -13.59
CA ILE A 91 6.71 -16.18 -12.75
C ILE A 91 6.00 -17.37 -13.39
N GLU A 92 6.67 -18.52 -13.44
CA GLU A 92 6.12 -19.80 -13.84
C GLU A 92 5.90 -20.64 -12.58
N GLU A 93 4.63 -20.96 -12.31
CA GLU A 93 4.21 -21.79 -11.20
C GLU A 93 4.47 -23.28 -11.51
N PRO A 94 4.49 -24.18 -10.51
CA PRO A 94 4.71 -25.61 -10.73
C PRO A 94 3.73 -26.26 -11.71
N SER A 95 2.53 -25.69 -11.88
CA SER A 95 1.53 -26.13 -12.85
C SER A 95 1.89 -25.82 -14.31
N GLY A 96 2.96 -25.04 -14.54
CA GLY A 96 3.30 -24.46 -15.85
C GLY A 96 2.55 -23.17 -16.17
N GLN A 97 1.62 -22.73 -15.30
CA GLN A 97 0.95 -21.44 -15.45
C GLN A 97 1.96 -20.30 -15.34
N ARG A 98 1.83 -19.30 -16.21
CA ARG A 98 2.68 -18.11 -16.23
C ARG A 98 1.87 -16.88 -15.89
N SER A 99 2.37 -16.12 -14.92
CA SER A 99 1.73 -14.90 -14.42
C SER A 99 2.69 -13.71 -14.63
N PHE A 100 2.18 -12.65 -15.22
CA PHE A 100 2.89 -11.39 -15.42
C PHE A 100 2.68 -10.48 -14.21
N ILE A 101 3.78 -10.04 -13.59
CA ILE A 101 3.76 -9.26 -12.36
C ILE A 101 4.46 -7.92 -12.63
N ASN A 102 3.74 -6.82 -12.41
CA ASN A 102 4.28 -5.46 -12.46
C ASN A 102 5.17 -5.19 -11.25
N VAL A 103 6.24 -4.43 -11.46
CA VAL A 103 7.10 -3.91 -10.39
C VAL A 103 6.94 -2.39 -10.40
N GLU A 104 6.33 -1.86 -9.35
CA GLU A 104 6.22 -0.42 -9.16
C GLU A 104 7.58 0.24 -8.94
N ASP A 105 7.67 1.52 -9.26
CA ASP A 105 8.89 2.32 -9.16
C ASP A 105 8.90 3.28 -7.98
N GLY A 106 7.99 3.14 -7.02
CA GLY A 106 7.90 4.03 -5.85
C GLY A 106 9.23 4.16 -5.07
N TYR A 107 10.06 3.10 -5.07
CA TYR A 107 11.38 3.12 -4.43
C TYR A 107 12.41 4.04 -5.11
N ARG A 108 12.16 4.51 -6.34
CA ARG A 108 13.09 5.39 -7.08
C ARG A 108 13.19 6.79 -6.48
N THR A 109 12.16 7.23 -5.78
CA THR A 109 12.09 8.55 -5.12
C THR A 109 12.71 8.57 -3.72
N LEU A 110 13.13 7.41 -3.21
CA LEU A 110 13.80 7.28 -1.92
C LEU A 110 15.24 7.80 -1.98
N ASP A 111 15.87 7.91 -0.82
CA ASP A 111 17.29 8.22 -0.74
C ASP A 111 18.14 7.22 -1.55
N ALA A 112 19.29 7.68 -2.04
CA ALA A 112 20.11 6.92 -2.97
C ALA A 112 20.55 5.55 -2.43
N ALA A 113 20.79 5.44 -1.12
CA ALA A 113 21.19 4.18 -0.50
C ALA A 113 20.03 3.18 -0.49
N THR A 114 18.83 3.62 -0.07
CA THR A 114 17.64 2.76 -0.07
C THR A 114 17.23 2.37 -1.50
N ASN A 115 17.21 3.30 -2.44
CA ASN A 115 16.93 3.02 -3.85
C ASN A 115 17.89 1.97 -4.41
N GLY A 116 19.21 2.18 -4.23
CA GLY A 116 20.23 1.23 -4.67
C GLY A 116 20.07 -0.15 -4.06
N ALA A 117 19.79 -0.22 -2.75
CA ALA A 117 19.61 -1.48 -2.04
C ALA A 117 18.36 -2.25 -2.51
N VAL A 118 17.21 -1.58 -2.68
CA VAL A 118 15.98 -2.20 -3.19
C VAL A 118 16.19 -2.68 -4.63
N LYS A 119 16.73 -1.83 -5.49
CA LYS A 119 17.04 -2.15 -6.88
C LYS A 119 17.91 -3.41 -6.99
N GLN A 120 19.08 -3.40 -6.35
CA GLN A 120 20.03 -4.51 -6.40
C GLN A 120 19.41 -5.81 -5.85
N SER A 121 18.61 -5.69 -4.79
CA SER A 121 17.94 -6.84 -4.18
C SER A 121 16.87 -7.44 -5.09
N LEU A 122 16.05 -6.61 -5.75
CA LEU A 122 15.07 -7.07 -6.74
C LEU A 122 15.76 -7.80 -7.89
N GLU A 123 16.79 -7.20 -8.48
CA GLU A 123 17.54 -7.79 -9.58
C GLU A 123 18.21 -9.13 -9.20
N THR A 124 18.70 -9.21 -7.97
CA THR A 124 19.34 -10.44 -7.45
C THR A 124 18.31 -11.53 -7.18
N ILE A 125 17.25 -11.22 -6.41
CA ILE A 125 16.26 -12.22 -5.98
C ILE A 125 15.43 -12.70 -7.17
N LEU A 126 15.05 -11.80 -8.08
CA LEU A 126 14.22 -12.10 -9.25
C LEU A 126 15.02 -12.56 -10.47
N THR A 127 16.27 -13.03 -10.29
CA THR A 127 17.05 -13.56 -11.42
C THR A 127 16.33 -14.72 -12.11
N VAL A 128 16.34 -14.73 -13.45
CA VAL A 128 15.72 -15.79 -14.26
C VAL A 128 16.27 -17.15 -13.83
N GLY A 129 15.37 -18.13 -13.67
CA GLY A 129 15.71 -19.47 -13.20
C GLY A 129 15.62 -19.65 -11.68
N ARG A 130 15.60 -18.57 -10.87
CA ARG A 130 15.48 -18.67 -9.42
C ARG A 130 14.06 -19.03 -9.00
N LYS A 131 13.96 -19.87 -7.97
CA LYS A 131 12.71 -20.16 -7.28
C LYS A 131 12.44 -19.10 -6.21
N VAL A 132 11.23 -18.55 -6.20
CA VAL A 132 10.83 -17.47 -5.30
C VAL A 132 9.40 -17.66 -4.81
N SER A 133 9.10 -17.04 -3.68
CA SER A 133 7.74 -16.79 -3.20
C SER A 133 7.45 -15.31 -3.29
N LEU A 134 6.39 -14.96 -4.01
CA LEU A 134 5.91 -13.60 -4.18
C LEU A 134 4.63 -13.39 -3.38
N ARG A 135 4.49 -12.20 -2.81
CA ARG A 135 3.18 -11.63 -2.51
C ARG A 135 2.89 -10.58 -3.58
N VAL A 136 1.70 -10.65 -4.13
CA VAL A 136 1.23 -9.71 -5.16
C VAL A 136 -0.09 -9.10 -4.73
N LEU A 137 -0.37 -7.90 -5.20
CA LEU A 137 -1.66 -7.24 -5.08
C LEU A 137 -2.37 -7.36 -6.42
N ALA A 138 -3.58 -7.91 -6.39
CA ALA A 138 -4.41 -8.09 -7.56
C ALA A 138 -5.45 -6.99 -7.65
N CYS A 139 -5.27 -6.10 -8.61
CA CYS A 139 -6.02 -4.87 -8.78
C CYS A 139 -6.87 -4.88 -10.06
N GLY A 140 -7.89 -4.01 -10.08
CA GLY A 140 -8.79 -3.83 -11.22
C GLY A 140 -9.88 -4.91 -11.35
N ALA A 141 -10.70 -4.77 -12.40
CA ALA A 141 -11.78 -5.71 -12.68
C ALA A 141 -11.22 -7.14 -12.86
N ALA A 142 -11.78 -8.08 -12.10
CA ALA A 142 -11.38 -9.49 -12.09
C ALA A 142 -9.89 -9.72 -11.78
N ALA A 143 -9.24 -8.86 -10.98
CA ALA A 143 -7.87 -9.08 -10.50
C ALA A 143 -6.82 -9.23 -11.64
N ARG A 144 -7.07 -8.58 -12.78
CA ARG A 144 -6.24 -8.70 -14.00
C ARG A 144 -4.85 -8.06 -13.90
N THR A 145 -4.67 -7.12 -12.99
CA THR A 145 -3.39 -6.45 -12.78
C THR A 145 -2.75 -7.02 -11.53
N LEU A 146 -1.61 -7.68 -11.67
CA LEU A 146 -0.83 -8.17 -10.54
C LEU A 146 0.37 -7.25 -10.33
N THR A 147 0.51 -6.72 -9.12
CA THR A 147 1.62 -5.85 -8.73
C THR A 147 2.43 -6.52 -7.62
N LEU A 148 3.76 -6.47 -7.71
CA LEU A 148 4.65 -7.07 -6.73
C LEU A 148 4.62 -6.28 -5.42
N ASP A 149 4.24 -6.92 -4.32
CA ASP A 149 4.32 -6.34 -2.97
C ASP A 149 5.51 -6.89 -2.17
N ALA A 150 5.76 -8.20 -2.25
CA ALA A 150 6.85 -8.83 -1.51
C ALA A 150 7.51 -9.96 -2.29
N VAL A 151 8.79 -10.19 -2.03
CA VAL A 151 9.56 -11.26 -2.65
C VAL A 151 10.59 -11.84 -1.68
N ARG A 152 10.73 -13.17 -1.71
CA ARG A 152 11.83 -13.89 -1.06
C ARG A 152 12.23 -15.14 -1.85
N PRO A 153 13.49 -15.60 -1.76
CA PRO A 153 13.90 -16.91 -2.25
C PRO A 153 13.12 -18.04 -1.57
N LEU A 154 12.99 -19.16 -2.29
CA LEU A 154 12.59 -20.45 -1.71
C LEU A 154 13.80 -21.27 -1.27
#